data_AF-A0A394XJ48-F1
#
_entry.id   AF-A0A394XJ48-F1
#
_cell.length_a   1.000
_cell.length_b   1.000
_cell.length_c   1.000
_cell.angle_alpha   90.00
_cell.angle_beta   90.00
_cell.angle_gamma   90.00
#
_symmetry.space_group_name_H-M   'P 1'
#
loop_
_entity.id
_entity.type
_entity.pdbx_description
1 polymer ?
#
loop_
_entity_poly.entity_id
_entity_poly.type
_entity_poly.pdbx_seq_one_letter_code
_entity_poly.pdbx_strand_id
1 'polypeptide(L)'
;MNYNLKECKKILEEDIYLLGYQELRYAIFEGEKNNRQEYQVRIEKNEDKFEVYMTADRASVVGKYEFNNVFDAMDKFLHIMQSRVLSNRRRVKDGELPEYSCPLWDN
;
A
#
# COMPACT_ATOMS: atom_id res chain seq x y z
N MET A 1 1.27 23.39 5.02
CA MET A 1 0.04 22.80 5.61
C MET A 1 0.49 21.75 6.61
N ASN A 2 0.07 21.83 7.87
CA ASN A 2 0.46 20.83 8.87
C ASN A 2 -0.65 19.77 8.93
N TYR A 3 -0.42 18.61 8.31
CA TYR A 3 -1.41 17.53 8.25
C TYR A 3 -1.40 16.75 9.57
N ASN A 4 -2.59 16.46 10.10
CA ASN A 4 -2.71 15.54 11.23
C ASN A 4 -2.57 14.09 10.73
N LEU A 5 -1.36 13.53 10.82
CA LEU A 5 -1.05 12.18 10.31
C LEU A 5 -1.93 11.09 10.95
N LYS A 6 -2.39 11.26 12.19
CA LYS A 6 -3.30 10.30 12.84
C LYS A 6 -4.67 10.29 12.17
N GLU A 7 -5.16 11.46 11.78
CA GLU A 7 -6.44 11.60 11.09
C GLU A 7 -6.33 11.10 9.64
N CYS A 8 -5.25 11.46 8.93
CA CYS A 8 -4.97 10.91 7.60
C CYS A 8 -4.88 9.38 7.61
N LYS A 9 -4.20 8.80 8.61
CA LYS A 9 -4.13 7.35 8.79
C LYS A 9 -5.52 6.74 8.95
N LYS A 10 -6.36 7.32 9.81
CA LYS A 10 -7.71 6.83 10.06
C LYS A 10 -8.58 6.87 8.79
N ILE A 11 -8.54 7.97 8.04
CA ILE A 11 -9.27 8.11 6.76
C ILE A 11 -8.82 7.02 5.78
N LEU A 12 -7.50 6.83 5.65
CA LEU A 12 -6.97 5.83 4.74
C LEU A 12 -7.37 4.39 5.16
N GLU A 13 -7.39 4.09 6.46
CA GLU A 13 -7.86 2.80 6.98
C GLU A 13 -9.36 2.59 6.73
N GLU A 14 -10.19 3.64 6.83
CA GLU A 14 -11.61 3.61 6.49
C GLU A 14 -11.80 3.31 4.99
N ASP A 15 -11.04 3.95 4.10
CA ASP A 15 -11.08 3.68 2.65
C ASP A 15 -10.67 2.23 2.33
N ILE A 16 -9.60 1.73 2.93
CA ILE A 16 -9.16 0.33 2.79
C ILE A 16 -10.27 -0.63 3.22
N TYR A 17 -10.95 -0.34 4.33
CA TYR A 17 -12.05 -1.14 4.82
C TYR A 17 -13.24 -1.15 3.82
N LEU A 18 -13.63 0.02 3.32
CA LEU A 18 -14.73 0.17 2.36
C LEU A 18 -14.42 -0.53 1.02
N LEU A 19 -13.17 -0.56 0.61
CA LEU A 19 -12.71 -1.24 -0.61
C LEU A 19 -12.55 -2.76 -0.43
N GLY A 20 -12.60 -3.26 0.81
CA GLY A 20 -12.38 -4.68 1.10
C GLY A 20 -10.92 -5.11 1.00
N TYR A 21 -9.98 -4.20 1.23
CA TYR A 21 -8.53 -4.45 1.06
C TYR A 21 -7.78 -4.72 2.38
N GLN A 22 -8.49 -5.02 3.47
CA GLN A 22 -7.92 -5.22 4.82
C GLN A 22 -6.88 -6.36 4.86
N GLU A 23 -7.04 -7.35 3.99
CA GLU A 23 -6.15 -8.53 3.89
C GLU A 23 -4.89 -8.27 3.05
N LEU A 24 -4.76 -7.06 2.46
CA LEU A 24 -3.52 -6.67 1.81
C LEU A 24 -2.45 -6.35 2.85
N ARG A 25 -1.19 -6.60 2.49
CA ARG A 25 -0.06 -6.14 3.31
C ARG A 25 0.14 -4.65 3.07
N TYR A 26 -0.06 -3.84 4.11
CA TYR A 26 0.21 -2.41 4.03
C TYR A 26 0.81 -1.83 5.31
N ALA A 27 1.36 -0.62 5.23
CA ALA A 27 1.80 0.17 6.37
C ALA A 27 1.57 1.67 6.10
N ILE A 28 1.09 2.39 7.12
CA ILE A 28 0.70 3.80 7.04
C ILE A 28 1.39 4.56 8.17
N PHE A 29 2.39 5.38 7.81
CA PHE A 29 3.15 6.23 8.73
C PHE A 29 3.75 5.46 9.92
N GLU A 30 4.20 4.23 9.68
CA GLU A 30 4.81 3.37 10.70
C GLU A 30 6.32 3.61 10.85
N GLY A 31 6.92 4.36 9.92
CA GLY A 31 8.36 4.55 9.80
C GLY A 31 9.00 3.51 8.87
N GLU A 32 9.90 3.96 8.00
CA GLU A 32 10.43 3.20 6.85
C GLU A 32 11.00 1.81 7.20
N LYS A 33 11.53 1.65 8.42
CA LYS A 33 12.17 0.42 8.91
C LYS A 33 11.24 -0.49 9.69
N ASN A 34 10.09 -0.01 10.14
CA ASN A 34 9.21 -0.75 11.03
C ASN A 34 8.22 -1.61 10.23
N ASN A 35 7.94 -2.82 10.74
CA ASN A 35 6.90 -3.72 10.21
C ASN A 35 7.05 -4.00 8.70
N ARG A 36 8.29 -4.07 8.19
CA ARG A 36 8.56 -4.37 6.79
C ARG A 36 8.23 -5.83 6.48
N GLN A 37 7.44 -6.03 5.45
CA GLN A 37 7.11 -7.35 4.89
C GLN A 37 7.36 -7.34 3.40
N GLU A 38 7.44 -8.50 2.76
CA GLU A 38 7.46 -8.61 1.30
C GLU A 38 6.07 -8.26 0.74
N TYR A 39 6.05 -7.67 -0.46
CA TYR A 39 4.80 -7.36 -1.19
C TYR A 39 3.84 -6.43 -0.41
N GLN A 40 4.41 -5.51 0.35
CA GLN A 40 3.71 -4.55 1.19
C GLN A 40 3.63 -3.19 0.50
N VAL A 41 2.44 -2.59 0.48
CA VAL A 41 2.26 -1.19 0.03
C VAL A 41 2.48 -0.26 1.22
N ARG A 42 3.28 0.78 1.06
CA ARG A 42 3.66 1.67 2.16
C ARG A 42 3.45 3.14 1.80
N ILE A 43 2.97 3.89 2.77
CA ILE A 43 2.96 5.36 2.75
C ILE A 43 3.68 5.87 3.99
N GLU A 44 4.69 6.71 3.81
CA GLU A 44 5.53 7.25 4.88
C GLU A 44 5.64 8.77 4.79
N LYS A 45 5.78 9.43 5.94
CA LYS A 45 6.16 10.85 6.00
C LYS A 45 7.67 10.92 6.19
N ASN A 46 8.37 11.48 5.22
CA ASN A 46 9.81 11.75 5.31
C ASN A 46 10.06 13.26 5.24
N GLU A 47 10.49 13.85 6.35
CA GLU A 47 10.72 15.29 6.49
C GLU A 47 9.55 16.13 5.95
N ASP A 48 9.71 16.72 4.77
CA ASP A 48 8.73 17.59 4.10
C ASP A 48 7.88 16.87 3.04
N LYS A 49 8.22 15.63 2.66
CA LYS A 49 7.50 14.86 1.64
C LYS A 49 6.71 13.68 2.21
N PHE A 50 5.81 13.16 1.38
CA PHE A 50 5.13 11.89 1.55
C PHE A 50 5.66 10.92 0.51
N GLU A 51 6.05 9.74 0.94
CA GLU A 51 6.61 8.71 0.07
C GLU A 51 5.63 7.55 0.00
N VAL A 52 5.32 7.08 -1.21
CA VAL A 52 4.54 5.87 -1.44
C VAL A 52 5.39 4.89 -2.21
N TYR A 53 5.50 3.66 -1.72
CA TYR A 53 6.31 2.64 -2.36
C TYR A 53 5.80 1.25 -2.04
N MET A 54 6.31 0.26 -2.77
CA MET A 54 6.09 -1.15 -2.47
C MET A 54 7.38 -1.79 -1.99
N THR A 55 7.21 -2.90 -1.28
CA THR A 55 8.29 -3.86 -1.10
C THR A 55 8.10 -5.04 -2.06
N ALA A 56 9.20 -5.64 -2.52
CA ALA A 56 9.22 -6.89 -3.28
C ALA A 56 9.88 -7.99 -2.45
N ASP A 57 10.46 -9.00 -3.11
CA ASP A 57 11.23 -10.07 -2.46
C ASP A 57 12.31 -9.49 -1.55
N ARG A 58 12.51 -10.16 -0.40
CA ARG A 58 13.43 -9.73 0.67
C ARG A 58 13.14 -8.32 1.20
N ALA A 59 11.89 -7.89 1.08
CA ALA A 59 11.41 -6.56 1.44
C ALA A 59 12.18 -5.40 0.77
N SER A 60 12.70 -5.60 -0.44
CA SER A 60 13.40 -4.56 -1.22
C SER A 60 12.43 -3.48 -1.70
N VAL A 61 12.83 -2.20 -1.73
CA VAL A 61 11.95 -1.10 -2.16
C VAL A 61 11.81 -1.09 -3.68
N VAL A 62 10.57 -1.00 -4.17
CA VAL A 62 10.22 -0.88 -5.58
C VAL A 62 9.20 0.23 -5.78
N GLY A 63 9.37 1.01 -6.86
CA GLY A 63 8.39 2.02 -7.28
C GLY A 63 8.15 3.08 -6.21
N LYS A 64 9.18 3.87 -5.90
CA LYS A 64 9.09 4.98 -4.94
C LYS A 64 8.55 6.24 -5.61
N TYR A 65 7.47 6.78 -5.08
CA TYR A 65 6.80 8.00 -5.51
C TYR A 65 6.84 9.02 -4.37
N GLU A 66 7.10 10.29 -4.69
CA GLU A 66 7.20 11.37 -3.71
C GLU A 66 6.17 12.46 -3.98
N PHE A 67 5.52 12.94 -2.92
CA PHE A 67 4.44 13.93 -2.98
C PHE A 67 4.63 15.01 -1.92
N ASN A 68 4.22 16.24 -2.23
CA ASN A 68 4.19 17.34 -1.25
C ASN A 68 2.86 17.40 -0.47
N ASN A 69 1.83 16.70 -0.97
CA ASN A 69 0.47 16.68 -0.44
C ASN A 69 0.12 15.25 -0.01
N VAL A 70 -0.46 15.11 1.19
CA VAL A 70 -0.88 13.80 1.73
C VAL A 70 -2.00 13.17 0.89
N PHE A 71 -2.90 13.97 0.33
CA PHE A 71 -4.04 13.44 -0.43
C PHE A 71 -3.59 12.79 -1.74
N ASP A 72 -2.60 13.38 -2.43
CA ASP A 72 -2.02 12.79 -3.63
C ASP A 72 -1.27 11.48 -3.31
N ALA A 73 -0.61 11.43 -2.15
CA ALA A 73 0.04 10.20 -1.67
C ALA A 73 -0.98 9.12 -1.32
N MET A 74 -2.09 9.47 -0.64
CA MET A 74 -3.18 8.54 -0.31
C MET A 74 -3.84 7.98 -1.58
N ASP A 75 -4.12 8.83 -2.57
CA ASP A 75 -4.66 8.41 -3.87
C ASP A 75 -3.71 7.41 -4.55
N LYS A 76 -2.41 7.74 -4.61
CA LYS A 76 -1.42 6.82 -5.18
C LYS A 76 -1.34 5.50 -4.44
N PHE A 77 -1.42 5.53 -3.11
CA PHE A 77 -1.39 4.34 -2.26
C PHE A 77 -2.58 3.41 -2.56
N LEU A 78 -3.80 3.94 -2.60
CA LEU A 78 -5.00 3.18 -2.93
C LEU A 78 -4.96 2.65 -4.37
N HIS A 79 -4.47 3.45 -5.32
CA HIS A 79 -4.28 3.02 -6.70
C HIS A 79 -3.34 1.81 -6.82
N ILE A 80 -2.23 1.82 -6.06
CA ILE A 80 -1.31 0.67 -6.00
C ILE A 80 -2.04 -0.55 -5.42
N MET A 81 -2.78 -0.41 -4.31
CA MET A 81 -3.54 -1.52 -3.71
C MET A 81 -4.51 -2.14 -4.71
N GLN A 82 -5.29 -1.32 -5.42
CA GLN A 82 -6.21 -1.78 -6.46
C GLN A 82 -5.47 -2.53 -7.57
N SER A 83 -4.35 -1.98 -8.07
CA SER A 83 -3.54 -2.63 -9.10
C SER A 83 -3.03 -4.01 -8.65
N ARG A 84 -2.69 -4.17 -7.37
CA ARG A 84 -2.25 -5.45 -6.81
C ARG A 84 -3.35 -6.48 -6.79
N VAL A 85 -4.56 -6.07 -6.40
CA VAL A 85 -5.75 -6.93 -6.44
C VAL A 85 -6.02 -7.42 -7.85
N LEU A 86 -6.09 -6.51 -8.81
CA LEU A 86 -6.36 -6.86 -10.21
C LEU A 86 -5.26 -7.77 -10.79
N SER A 87 -3.99 -7.47 -10.50
CA SER A 87 -2.86 -8.26 -10.99
C SER A 87 -2.84 -9.68 -10.42
N ASN A 88 -3.01 -9.85 -9.10
CA ASN A 88 -2.98 -11.18 -8.50
C ASN A 88 -4.20 -12.02 -8.85
N ARG A 89 -5.39 -11.43 -8.94
CA ARG A 89 -6.58 -12.13 -9.45
C ARG A 89 -6.38 -12.63 -10.87
N ARG A 90 -5.76 -11.82 -11.73
CA ARG A 90 -5.41 -12.24 -13.09
C ARG A 90 -4.42 -13.40 -13.08
N ARG A 91 -3.35 -13.35 -12.27
CA ARG A 91 -2.38 -14.43 -12.14
C ARG A 91 -3.05 -15.74 -11.72
N VAL A 92 -3.89 -15.71 -10.68
CA VAL A 92 -4.65 -16.89 -10.23
C VAL A 92 -5.54 -17.43 -11.35
N LYS A 93 -6.26 -16.57 -12.06
CA LYS A 93 -7.10 -16.95 -13.20
C LYS A 93 -6.31 -17.60 -14.35
N ASP A 94 -5.10 -17.11 -14.59
CA ASP A 94 -4.20 -17.61 -15.63
C ASP A 94 -3.41 -18.87 -15.17
N GLY A 95 -3.63 -19.35 -13.94
CA GLY A 95 -2.95 -20.52 -13.36
C GLY A 95 -1.53 -20.23 -12.86
N GLU A 96 -1.17 -18.95 -12.74
CA GLU A 96 0.12 -18.49 -12.22
C GLU A 96 0.08 -18.33 -10.70
N LEU A 97 1.25 -18.47 -10.05
CA LEU A 97 1.37 -18.22 -8.63
C LEU A 97 1.19 -16.72 -8.33
N PRO A 98 0.33 -16.33 -7.38
CA PRO A 98 0.26 -14.96 -6.89
C PRO A 98 1.51 -14.63 -6.07
N GLU A 99 1.69 -13.36 -5.75
CA GLU A 99 2.90 -12.86 -5.08
C GLU A 99 3.01 -13.32 -3.63
N TYR A 100 1.87 -13.51 -2.96
CA TYR A 100 1.77 -14.15 -1.66
C TYR A 100 0.36 -14.74 -1.49
N SER A 101 0.12 -15.57 -0.47
CA SER A 101 -1.23 -16.07 -0.18
C SER A 101 -2.12 -14.96 0.40
N CYS A 102 -3.27 -14.69 -0.23
CA CYS A 102 -4.27 -13.72 0.24
C CYS A 102 -5.65 -14.14 -0.27
N PRO A 103 -6.71 -14.09 0.56
CA PRO A 103 -8.07 -14.45 0.15
C PRO A 103 -8.65 -13.53 -0.94
N LEU A 104 -8.04 -12.36 -1.18
CA LEU A 104 -8.53 -11.40 -2.18
C LEU A 104 -8.23 -11.82 -3.62
N TRP A 105 -7.38 -12.82 -3.83
CA TRP A 105 -6.98 -13.26 -5.18
C TRP A 105 -7.99 -14.21 -5.83
N ASP A 106 -8.76 -14.93 -5.02
CA ASP A 106 -9.73 -15.93 -5.50
C ASP A 106 -11.13 -15.36 -5.73
N ASN A 107 -11.32 -14.06 -5.44
CA ASN A 107 -12.60 -13.34 -5.53
C ASN A 107 -12.91 -12.73 -6.90
#